data_AF-A0A841TGE4-F1
#
_entry.id   AF-A0A841TGE4-F1
#
_cell.length_a   1.000
_cell.length_b   1.000
_cell.length_c   1.000
_cell.angle_alpha   90.00
_cell.angle_beta   90.00
_cell.angle_gamma   90.00
#
_symmetry.space_group_name_H-M   'P 1'
#
loop_
_entity.id
_entity.type
_entity.pdbx_description
1 polymer ?
#
loop_
_entity_poly.entity_id
_entity_poly.type
_entity_poly.pdbx_seq_one_letter_code
_entity_poly.pdbx_strand_id
1 'polypeptide(L)' 'MIITDYMARVFARAIAIRYKAGETDVNALLDGYNLQGDNRTLVLAQLAALYPEIPHGGEQATA' A
#
# COMPACT_ATOMS: atom_id res chain seq x y z
N MET A 1 8.26 0.50 15.32
CA MET A 1 9.34 0.68 14.33
C MET A 1 8.80 1.55 13.22
N ILE A 2 9.41 2.69 12.92
CA ILE A 2 9.02 3.52 11.78
C ILE A 2 9.79 3.00 10.56
N ILE A 3 9.09 2.68 9.47
CA ILE A 3 9.73 2.25 8.23
C ILE A 3 10.35 3.45 7.50
N THR A 4 11.49 3.25 6.87
CA THR A 4 12.09 4.29 6.01
C THR A 4 11.29 4.45 4.72
N ASP A 5 11.44 5.60 4.06
CA ASP A 5 10.84 5.86 2.75
C ASP A 5 11.25 4.82 1.69
N TYR A 6 12.51 4.35 1.73
CA TYR A 6 12.96 3.25 0.89
C TYR A 6 12.18 1.95 1.17
N MET A 7 12.00 1.59 2.45
CA MET A 7 11.21 0.41 2.82
C MET A 7 9.75 0.55 2.38
N ALA A 8 9.16 1.74 2.53
CA ALA A 8 7.80 1.99 2.08
C ALA A 8 7.62 1.76 0.57
N ARG A 9 8.59 2.20 -0.26
CA ARG A 9 8.62 1.91 -1.70
C ARG A 9 8.72 0.41 -1.99
N VAL A 10 9.53 -0.33 -1.24
CA VAL A 10 9.67 -1.79 -1.40
C VAL A 10 8.34 -2.49 -1.10
N PHE A 11 7.67 -2.13 0.00
CA PHE A 11 6.36 -2.69 0.34
C PHE A 11 5.29 -2.35 -0.70
N ALA A 12 5.23 -1.10 -1.17
CA ALA A 12 4.28 -0.69 -2.20
C ALA A 12 4.43 -1.53 -3.49
N ARG A 13 5.67 -1.77 -3.93
CA ARG A 13 5.95 -2.65 -5.09
C ARG A 13 5.53 -4.09 -4.84
N ALA A 14 5.81 -4.63 -3.65
CA ALA A 14 5.42 -5.99 -3.30
C ALA A 14 3.89 -6.17 -3.28
N ILE A 15 3.17 -5.20 -2.72
CA ILE A 15 1.69 -5.18 -2.73
C ILE A 15 1.16 -5.10 -4.16
N ALA A 16 1.71 -4.23 -4.99
CA ALA A 16 1.29 -4.09 -6.38
C ALA A 16 1.47 -5.37 -7.20
N ILE A 17 2.59 -6.08 -6.99
CA ILE A 17 2.84 -7.37 -7.64
C ILE A 17 1.78 -8.40 -7.24
N ARG A 18 1.47 -8.52 -5.94
CA ARG A 18 0.47 -9.46 -5.43
C ARG A 18 -0.94 -9.12 -5.90
N TYR A 19 -1.29 -7.83 -5.91
CA TYR A 19 -2.57 -7.34 -6.43
C TYR A 19 -2.75 -7.74 -7.90
N LYS A 20 -1.73 -7.48 -8.74
CA LYS A 20 -1.74 -7.84 -10.17
C LYS A 20 -1.73 -9.35 -10.41
N ALA A 21 -1.27 -10.13 -9.44
CA ALA A 21 -1.35 -11.60 -9.45
C ALA A 21 -2.74 -12.15 -9.03
N GLY A 22 -3.68 -11.29 -8.63
CA GLY A 22 -5.05 -11.68 -8.29
C GLY A 22 -5.39 -11.55 -6.80
N GLU A 23 -4.46 -11.14 -5.95
CA GLU A 23 -4.73 -10.84 -4.53
C GLU A 23 -5.29 -9.42 -4.39
N THR A 24 -6.56 -9.24 -4.73
CA THR A 24 -7.17 -7.91 -4.95
C THR A 24 -7.51 -7.13 -3.67
N ASP A 25 -7.26 -7.68 -2.47
CA ASP A 25 -7.47 -6.98 -1.21
C ASP A 25 -6.17 -6.35 -0.69
N VAL A 26 -5.97 -5.07 -1.00
CA VAL A 26 -4.82 -4.29 -0.54
C VAL A 26 -4.73 -4.23 0.99
N ASN A 27 -5.86 -4.20 1.70
CA ASN A 27 -5.85 -4.13 3.16
C ASN A 27 -5.35 -5.44 3.76
N ALA A 28 -5.81 -6.58 3.24
CA ALA A 28 -5.30 -7.90 3.63
C ALA A 28 -3.80 -8.05 3.34
N LEU A 29 -3.31 -7.51 2.21
CA LEU A 29 -1.89 -7.51 1.88
C LEU A 29 -1.07 -6.65 2.87
N LEU A 30 -1.56 -5.47 3.23
CA LEU A 30 -0.92 -4.59 4.23
C LEU A 30 -0.87 -5.26 5.62
N ASP A 31 -1.97 -5.91 6.01
CA ASP A 31 -2.07 -6.63 7.28
C ASP A 31 -1.10 -7.82 7.32
N GLY A 32 -0.90 -8.51 6.18
CA GLY A 32 0.08 -9.58 6.03
C GLY A 32 1.54 -9.15 6.26
N TYR A 33 1.85 -7.86 6.09
CA TYR A 33 3.16 -7.28 6.41
C TYR A 33 3.21 -6.62 7.80
N ASN A 34 2.15 -6.77 8.60
CA ASN A 34 1.99 -6.14 9.92
C ASN A 34 2.19 -4.61 9.87
N LEU A 35 1.74 -3.97 8.79
CA LEU A 35 1.83 -2.53 8.59
C LEU A 35 0.61 -1.84 9.25
N GLN A 36 0.87 -1.14 10.35
CA GLN A 36 -0.15 -0.42 11.11
C GLN A 36 0.22 1.07 11.27
N GLY A 37 -0.77 1.91 11.55
CA GLY A 37 -0.60 3.34 11.81
C GLY A 37 0.17 4.05 10.69
N ASP A 38 1.13 4.89 11.07
CA ASP A 38 1.92 5.72 10.16
C ASP A 38 2.65 4.92 9.08
N ASN A 39 3.11 3.69 9.39
CA ASN A 39 3.77 2.84 8.40
C ASN A 39 2.80 2.43 7.28
N ARG A 40 1.55 2.10 7.64
CA ARG A 40 0.51 1.78 6.66
C ARG A 40 0.26 2.98 5.75
N THR A 41 0.14 4.17 6.34
CA THR A 41 -0.05 5.43 5.61
C THR A 41 1.10 5.71 4.65
N LEU A 42 2.35 5.51 5.07
CA LEU A 42 3.52 5.69 4.21
C LEU A 42 3.53 4.71 3.02
N VAL A 43 3.21 3.44 3.24
CA VAL A 43 3.13 2.46 2.15
C VAL A 43 1.99 2.78 1.20
N LEU A 44 0.82 3.17 1.73
CA LEU A 44 -0.32 3.58 0.92
C LEU A 44 0.00 4.81 0.06
N ALA A 45 0.68 5.81 0.60
CA ALA A 45 1.11 6.98 -0.17
C ALA A 45 2.08 6.61 -1.31
N GLN A 46 3.03 5.70 -1.04
CA GLN A 46 3.94 5.20 -2.08
C GLN A 46 3.21 4.34 -3.13
N LEU A 47 2.22 3.56 -2.71
CA LEU A 47 1.38 2.77 -3.61
C LEU A 47 0.55 3.69 -4.52
N ALA A 48 -0.06 4.75 -3.98
CA ALA A 48 -0.80 5.76 -4.72
C ALA A 48 0.06 6.45 -5.79
N ALA A 49 1.27 6.85 -5.40
CA ALA A 49 2.18 7.58 -6.27
C ALA A 49 2.74 6.71 -7.41
N LEU A 50 2.97 5.41 -7.15
CA LEU A 50 3.61 4.50 -8.11
C LEU A 50 2.62 3.68 -8.93
N TYR A 51 1.43 3.41 -8.38
CA TYR A 51 0.42 2.49 -8.92
C TYR A 51 -1.00 3.08 -8.72
N PRO A 52 -1.33 4.23 -9.34
CA PRO A 52 -2.61 4.90 -9.15
C PRO A 52 -3.81 4.07 -9.61
N GLU A 53 -3.61 3.05 -10.44
CA GLU A 53 -4.66 2.13 -10.89
C GLU A 53 -5.11 1.12 -9.83
N ILE A 54 -4.31 0.91 -8.77
CA ILE A 54 -4.64 -0.05 -7.72
C ILE A 54 -5.56 0.64 -6.71
N PRO A 55 -6.80 0.18 -6.50
CA PRO A 55 -7.68 0.75 -5.50
C PRO A 55 -7.09 0.51 -4.11
N HIS A 56 -6.79 1.59 -3.42
CA HIS A 56 -6.27 1.56 -2.06
C HIS A 56 -7.07 2.59 -1.26
N GLY A 57 -7.57 2.19 -0.09
CA GLY A 57 -8.56 2.94 0.71
C GLY A 57 -8.01 4.21 1.35
N GLY A 58 -7.57 5.17 0.54
CA GLY A 58 -7.13 6.50 0.92
C GLY A 58 -7.72 7.60 0.03
N GLU A 59 -8.39 7.25 -1.08
CA GLU A 59 -9.28 8.20 -1.74
C GLU A 59 -10.60 8.19 -0.96
N GLN A 60 -10.75 9.14 -0.04
CA GLN A 60 -12.09 9.68 0.14
C GLN A 60 -12.53 10.13 -1.25
N ALA A 61 -13.56 9.48 -1.77
CA ALA A 61 -14.34 9.98 -2.88
C ALA A 61 -14.74 11.42 -2.55
N THR A 62 -13.98 12.39 -3.03
CA THR A 62 -14.42 13.79 -3.04
C THR A 62 -15.27 13.94 -4.30
N ALA A 63 -16.58 13.83 -4.06
CA ALA A 63 -17.61 14.44 -4.90
C ALA A 63 -17.45 15.96 -4.94
#